data_AF-A0A6B0XRF8-F1
#
_entry.id   AF-A0A6B0XRF8-F1
#
_cell.length_a   1.000
_cell.length_b   1.000
_cell.length_c   1.000
_cell.angle_alpha   90.00
_cell.angle_beta   90.00
_cell.angle_gamma   90.00
#
_symmetry.space_group_name_H-M   'P 1'
#
loop_
_entity.id
_entity.type
_entity.pdbx_description
1 polymer ?
#
loop_
_entity_poly.entity_id
_entity_poly.type
_entity_poly.pdbx_seq_one_letter_code
_entity_poly.pdbx_strand_id
1 'polypeptide(L)'
;MHHAALENSPRLQRVHDLLKDGQERSTLDIGLNAAVCAVSAIVSELRANGAEIDCRREETPTGPVWFYRMTKPVQPQRRLPLTN
;
A
#
# COMPACT_ATOMS: atom_id res chain seq x y z
N MET A 1 -2.08 1.91 16.67
CA MET A 1 -1.08 2.34 15.67
C MET A 1 -1.44 3.77 15.25
N HIS A 2 -0.60 4.76 15.53
CA HIS A 2 -0.72 6.09 14.90
C HIS A 2 -0.19 5.94 13.47
N HIS A 3 -1.06 5.94 12.46
CA HIS A 3 -0.64 5.84 11.06
C HIS A 3 -0.42 7.26 10.50
N ALA A 4 0.62 7.43 9.68
CA ALA A 4 0.79 8.68 8.96
C ALA A 4 -0.31 8.83 7.91
N ALA A 5 -0.85 10.04 7.76
CA ALA A 5 -1.73 10.34 6.64
C ALA A 5 -0.97 10.16 5.32
N LEU A 6 -1.59 9.52 4.32
CA LEU A 6 -0.99 9.27 3.01
C LEU A 6 -0.35 10.54 2.42
N GLU A 7 -1.02 11.68 2.53
CA GLU A 7 -0.56 12.99 2.01
C GLU A 7 0.76 13.48 2.64
N ASN A 8 1.11 13.01 3.85
CA ASN A 8 2.28 13.47 4.59
C ASN A 8 3.45 12.47 4.54
N SER A 9 3.31 11.36 3.82
CA SER A 9 4.28 10.27 3.83
C SER A 9 4.72 9.86 2.43
N PRO A 10 5.91 10.30 1.98
CA PRO A 10 6.43 9.95 0.66
C PRO A 10 6.55 8.43 0.42
N ARG A 11 6.87 7.65 1.46
CA ARG A 11 6.95 6.18 1.36
C ARG A 11 5.56 5.54 1.14
N LEU A 12 4.52 6.08 1.77
CA LEU A 12 3.15 5.59 1.56
C LEU A 12 2.66 5.98 0.17
N GLN A 13 2.97 7.19 -0.30
CA GLN A 13 2.63 7.67 -1.64
C GLN A 13 3.24 6.78 -2.73
N ARG A 14 4.54 6.49 -2.65
CA ARG A 14 5.21 5.62 -3.66
C ARG A 14 4.59 4.22 -3.73
N VAL A 15 4.31 3.60 -2.58
CA VAL A 15 3.70 2.26 -2.57
C VAL A 15 2.25 2.31 -3.03
N HIS A 16 1.49 3.35 -2.65
CA HIS A 16 0.13 3.57 -3.14
C HIS A 16 0.12 3.76 -4.65
N ASP A 17 0.98 4.63 -5.19
CA ASP A 17 1.11 4.89 -6.62
C ASP A 17 1.53 3.66 -7.41
N LEU A 18 2.38 2.81 -6.82
CA LEU A 18 2.77 1.55 -7.43
C LEU A 18 1.58 0.59 -7.47
N LEU A 19 0.85 0.41 -6.37
CA LEU A 19 -0.21 -0.62 -6.25
C LEU A 19 -1.58 -0.19 -6.80
N LYS A 20 -1.85 1.11 -6.99
CA LYS A 20 -3.17 1.62 -7.39
C LYS A 20 -3.65 1.14 -8.77
N ASP A 21 -2.77 0.58 -9.59
CA ASP A 21 -3.12 -0.04 -10.87
C ASP A 21 -3.80 -1.42 -10.73
N GLY A 22 -3.89 -1.92 -9.49
CA GLY A 22 -4.54 -3.19 -9.17
C GLY A 22 -3.77 -4.43 -9.60
N GLN A 23 -2.51 -4.29 -10.04
CA GLN A 23 -1.66 -5.42 -10.38
C GLN A 23 -1.10 -6.07 -9.11
N GLU A 24 -1.07 -7.40 -9.10
CA GLU A 24 -0.44 -8.17 -8.03
C GLU A 24 1.08 -8.03 -8.13
N ARG A 25 1.74 -7.77 -6.99
CA ARG A 25 3.20 -7.60 -6.90
C ARG A 25 3.77 -8.31 -5.70
N SER A 26 4.97 -8.87 -5.83
CA SER A 26 5.65 -9.48 -4.70
C SER A 26 6.22 -8.43 -3.73
N THR A 27 6.54 -8.85 -2.51
CA THR A 27 7.26 -8.01 -1.54
C THR A 27 8.54 -7.44 -2.12
N LEU A 28 9.28 -8.25 -2.89
CA LEU A 28 10.55 -7.85 -3.50
C LEU A 28 10.32 -6.80 -4.59
N ASP A 29 9.32 -7.01 -5.46
CA ASP A 29 8.96 -6.05 -6.50
C ASP A 29 8.59 -4.69 -5.92
N ILE A 30 7.80 -4.69 -4.84
CA ILE A 30 7.40 -3.44 -4.15
C ILE A 30 8.62 -2.76 -3.53
N GLY A 31 9.49 -3.52 -2.85
CA GLY A 31 10.70 -2.97 -2.24
C GLY A 31 11.63 -2.31 -3.25
N LEU A 32 11.83 -2.94 -4.40
CA LEU A 32 12.69 -2.44 -5.48
C LEU A 32 12.06 -1.22 -6.20
N ASN A 33 10.78 -1.30 -6.58
CA ASN A 33 10.14 -0.26 -7.39
C ASN A 33 9.72 0.97 -6.59
N ALA A 34 9.34 0.82 -5.31
CA ALA A 34 8.99 1.96 -4.45
C ALA A 34 10.16 2.47 -3.60
N ALA A 35 11.32 1.80 -3.64
CA ALA A 35 12.51 2.09 -2.84
C ALA A 35 12.20 2.18 -1.34
N VAL A 36 11.53 1.14 -0.81
CA VAL A 36 11.10 1.07 0.60
C VAL A 36 11.51 -0.24 1.25
N CYS A 37 11.80 -0.15 2.55
CA CYS A 37 11.89 -1.30 3.44
C CYS A 37 10.58 -1.45 4.23
N ALA A 38 10.37 -2.62 4.83
CA ALA A 38 9.20 -2.91 5.67
C ALA A 38 7.85 -2.73 4.94
N VAL A 39 7.70 -3.38 3.77
CA VAL A 39 6.47 -3.37 2.95
C VAL A 39 5.22 -3.73 3.74
N SER A 40 5.30 -4.72 4.65
CA SER A 40 4.18 -5.15 5.48
C SER A 40 3.66 -4.04 6.41
N ALA A 41 4.55 -3.21 6.95
CA ALA A 41 4.16 -2.05 7.76
C ALA A 41 3.47 -0.98 6.90
N ILE A 42 4.02 -0.69 5.72
CA ILE A 42 3.41 0.26 4.77
C ILE A 42 2.02 -0.20 4.34
N VAL A 43 1.85 -1.47 4.00
CA VAL A 43 0.54 -2.04 3.63
C VAL A 43 -0.46 -1.91 4.79
N SER A 44 -0.01 -2.15 6.02
CA SER A 44 -0.86 -1.98 7.21
C SER A 44 -1.29 -0.53 7.42
N GLU A 45 -0.40 0.44 7.18
CA GLU A 45 -0.71 1.86 7.24
C GLU A 45 -1.62 2.31 6.09
N LEU A 46 -1.42 1.80 4.86
CA LEU A 46 -2.31 2.09 3.73
C LEU A 46 -3.73 1.57 3.99
N ARG A 47 -3.86 0.38 4.58
CA ARG A 47 -5.16 -0.15 5.04
C ARG A 47 -5.80 0.75 6.09
N ALA A 48 -5.01 1.26 7.03
CA ALA A 48 -5.51 2.21 8.03
C ALA A 48 -5.93 3.55 7.41
N ASN A 49 -5.33 3.95 6.28
CA ASN A 49 -5.76 5.10 5.47
C ASN A 49 -6.97 4.80 4.56
N GLY A 50 -7.51 3.58 4.59
CA GLY A 50 -8.72 3.19 3.85
C GLY A 50 -8.48 2.52 2.49
N ALA A 51 -7.25 2.09 2.18
CA ALA A 51 -7.02 1.20 1.05
C ALA A 51 -7.48 -0.23 1.37
N GLU A 52 -7.98 -0.94 0.36
CA GLU A 52 -8.19 -2.39 0.45
C GLU A 52 -7.09 -3.06 -0.35
N ILE A 53 -6.32 -3.92 0.33
CA ILE A 53 -5.16 -4.61 -0.24
C ILE A 53 -5.27 -6.07 0.17
N ASP A 54 -5.34 -6.96 -0.82
CA ASP A 54 -5.29 -8.40 -0.64
C ASP A 54 -3.85 -8.85 -0.41
N CYS A 55 -3.67 -9.86 0.42
CA CYS A 55 -2.39 -10.52 0.69
C CYS A 55 -2.51 -12.00 0.39
N ARG A 56 -1.59 -12.51 -0.43
CA ARG A 56 -1.49 -13.92 -0.74
C ARG A 56 -0.08 -14.41 -0.46
N ARG A 57 0.04 -15.58 0.18
CA ARG A 57 1.31 -16.29 0.34
C ARG A 57 1.35 -17.45 -0.65
N GLU A 58 2.45 -17.58 -1.35
CA GLU A 58 2.71 -18.69 -2.26
C GLU A 58 4.00 -19.38 -1.85
N GLU A 59 3.99 -20.71 -1.78
CA GLU A 59 5.19 -21.51 -1.54
C GLU A 59 5.92 -21.68 -2.88
N THR A 60 7.17 -21.22 -2.96
CA THR A 60 8.02 -21.38 -4.16
C THR A 60 9.21 -22.29 -3.85
N PRO A 61 9.92 -22.82 -4.87
CA PRO A 61 11.12 -23.64 -4.63
C PRO A 61 12.21 -22.95 -3.80
N THR A 62 12.22 -21.61 -3.77
CA THR A 62 13.20 -20.79 -3.01
C THR A 62 12.66 -20.30 -1.67
N GLY A 63 11.43 -20.67 -1.29
CA GLY A 63 10.77 -20.28 -0.05
C GLY A 63 9.43 -19.56 -0.27
N PRO A 64 8.76 -19.13 0.82
CA PRO A 64 7.47 -18.45 0.72
C PRO A 64 7.63 -17.04 0.17
N VAL A 65 6.80 -16.67 -0.82
CA VAL A 65 6.71 -15.33 -1.38
C VAL A 65 5.35 -14.73 -1.02
N TRP A 66 5.37 -13.46 -0.60
CA TRP A 66 4.16 -12.70 -0.32
C TRP A 66 3.86 -11.75 -1.47
N PHE A 67 2.62 -11.84 -1.95
CA PHE A 67 2.05 -11.01 -2.99
C PHE A 67 0.98 -10.08 -2.42
N TYR A 68 0.92 -8.88 -2.98
CA TYR A 68 -0.02 -7.84 -2.60
C TYR A 68 -0.72 -7.29 -3.83
N ARG A 69 -2.03 -7.09 -3.72
CA ARG A 69 -2.85 -6.49 -4.76
C ARG A 69 -3.80 -5.48 -4.13
N MET A 70 -3.76 -4.23 -4.59
CA MET A 70 -4.72 -3.23 -4.15
C MET A 70 -6.02 -3.38 -4.94
N THR A 71 -7.12 -3.66 -4.24
CA THR A 71 -8.45 -3.76 -4.82
C THR A 71 -9.21 -2.45 -4.76
N LYS A 72 -8.84 -1.58 -3.81
CA LYS A 72 -9.38 -0.23 -3.68
C LYS A 72 -8.30 0.74 -3.22
N PRO A 73 -8.03 1.81 -3.98
CA PRO A 73 -7.08 2.83 -3.54
C PRO A 73 -7.65 3.67 -2.40
N VAL A 74 -6.75 4.26 -1.60
CA VAL A 74 -7.11 5.35 -0.68
C VAL A 74 -7.81 6.44 -1.49
N GLN A 75 -9.04 6.78 -1.10
CA GLN A 75 -9.74 7.91 -1.70
C GLN A 75 -9.19 9.20 -1.10
N PRO A 76 -8.93 10.25 -1.90
CA PRO A 76 -8.63 11.55 -1.35
C PRO A 76 -9.80 11.96 -0.46
N GLN A 77 -9.52 12.29 0.80
CA GLN A 77 -10.53 12.84 1.68
C GLN A 77 -11.01 14.15 1.04
N ARG A 78 -12.21 14.14 0.44
CA ARG A 78 -12.88 15.36 0.01
C ARG A 78 -13.02 16.22 1.27
N ARG A 79 -12.22 17.29 1.39
CA ARG A 79 -12.55 18.36 2.32
C ARG A 79 -13.94 18.83 1.92
N LEU A 80 -14.95 18.56 2.75
CA LEU A 80 -16.25 19.21 2.63
C LEU A 80 -15.96 20.73 2.58
N PRO A 81 -16.52 21.48 1.63
CA PRO A 81 -16.41 22.93 1.69
C PRO A 81 -17.00 23.36 3.03
N LEU A 82 -16.20 24.07 3.83
CA LEU A 82 -16.68 24.76 5.02
C LEU A 82 -17.81 25.67 4.54
N THR A 83 -19.05 25.26 4.81
CA THR A 83 -20.23 26.05 4.47
C THR A 83 -20.30 27.14 5.52
N ASN A 84 -20.15 28.39 5.09
CA ASN A 84 -20.21 29.58 5.92
C ASN A 84 -21.61 30.17 5.88
#